data_AF-A0AAV6UGY9-F1
#
_entry.id   AF-A0AAV6UGY9-F1
#
_cell.length_a   1.000
_cell.length_b   1.000
_cell.length_c   1.000
_cell.angle_alpha   90.00
_cell.angle_beta   90.00
_cell.angle_gamma   90.00
#
_symmetry.space_group_name_H-M   'P 1'
#
loop_
_entity.id
_entity.type
_entity.pdbx_description
1 polymer ?
#
loop_
_entity_poly.entity_id
_entity_poly.type
_entity_poly.pdbx_seq_one_letter_code
_entity_poly.pdbx_strand_id
1 'polypeptide(L)'
;MHSLLEHVSIFTVYNLFDTEEKAVKFATEVGLLPHPDDSPKPPCPQCGAECKVTRDKNKKLGFFYTCTKNNTEMCTGTVRPTVGTFFKGSKISIKDALTIIVAFVYKMRVSDLIQHLTNIRKSAGQKTVSPETIVDYYSYLREVAEVYSSHNSKLLGGPGKTIELDETFLNTRKYNRGRTTTAMTYVVFGMYCRTRT
;
A
#
# COMPACT_ATOMS: atom_id res chain seq x y z
N MET A 1 0.56 -18.24 -5.15
CA MET A 1 0.53 -16.87 -5.70
C MET A 1 -0.74 -16.78 -6.53
N HIS A 2 -1.54 -15.70 -6.46
CA HIS A 2 -2.80 -15.63 -7.21
C HIS A 2 -2.50 -15.66 -8.71
N SER A 3 -3.21 -16.48 -9.51
CA SER A 3 -2.90 -16.71 -10.94
C SER A 3 -2.81 -15.42 -11.79
N LEU A 4 -3.59 -14.41 -11.43
CA LEU A 4 -3.53 -13.06 -12.02
C LEU A 4 -2.16 -12.36 -11.92
N LEU A 5 -1.29 -12.80 -11.02
CA LEU A 5 0.01 -12.17 -10.76
C LEU A 5 1.19 -12.88 -11.46
N GLU A 6 0.99 -14.05 -12.07
CA GLU A 6 2.08 -14.89 -12.60
C GLU A 6 2.64 -14.41 -13.95
N HIS A 7 1.88 -13.62 -14.72
CA HIS A 7 2.29 -13.12 -16.04
C HIS A 7 2.39 -11.59 -16.12
N VAL A 8 2.51 -10.93 -14.97
CA VAL A 8 2.50 -9.48 -14.89
C VAL A 8 3.87 -8.93 -15.24
N SER A 9 3.96 -8.32 -16.42
CA SER A 9 5.13 -7.51 -16.80
C SER A 9 4.98 -6.09 -16.28
N ILE A 10 6.11 -5.40 -16.12
CA ILE A 10 6.16 -3.99 -15.68
C ILE A 10 5.27 -3.04 -16.50
N PHE A 11 5.02 -3.37 -17.77
CA PHE A 11 4.17 -2.61 -18.70
C PHE A 11 2.68 -2.98 -18.61
N THR A 12 2.38 -4.18 -18.11
CA THR A 12 1.01 -4.67 -17.95
C THR A 12 0.46 -4.43 -16.55
N VAL A 13 1.31 -4.03 -15.58
CA VAL A 13 0.91 -3.72 -14.19
C VAL A 13 -0.30 -2.80 -14.11
N TYR A 14 -0.38 -1.75 -14.94
CA TYR A 14 -1.53 -0.84 -14.93
C TYR A 14 -2.79 -1.43 -15.58
N ASN A 15 -2.60 -2.33 -16.54
CA ASN A 15 -3.67 -3.03 -17.24
C ASN A 15 -4.15 -4.28 -16.46
N LEU A 16 -3.56 -4.60 -15.30
CA LEU A 16 -4.09 -5.68 -14.46
C LEU A 16 -5.55 -5.44 -14.11
N PHE A 17 -5.89 -4.18 -13.88
CA PHE A 17 -7.21 -3.76 -13.50
C PHE A 17 -7.69 -2.73 -14.52
N ASP A 18 -8.36 -3.20 -15.59
CA ASP A 18 -8.89 -2.31 -16.63
C ASP A 18 -9.74 -1.18 -16.04
N THR A 19 -10.59 -1.52 -15.05
CA THR A 19 -11.53 -0.62 -14.40
C THR A 19 -11.35 -0.58 -12.88
N GLU A 20 -11.83 0.51 -12.25
CA GLU A 20 -11.86 0.63 -10.79
C GLU A 20 -12.71 -0.48 -10.15
N GLU A 21 -13.80 -0.88 -10.80
CA GLU A 21 -14.67 -1.97 -10.32
C GLU A 21 -13.93 -3.31 -10.25
N LYS A 22 -13.13 -3.63 -11.27
CA LYS A 22 -12.28 -4.84 -11.25
C LYS A 22 -11.23 -4.78 -10.13
N ALA A 23 -10.63 -3.60 -9.92
CA ALA A 23 -9.68 -3.38 -8.83
C ALA A 23 -10.31 -3.59 -7.45
N VAL A 24 -11.49 -3.02 -7.22
CA VAL A 24 -12.25 -3.18 -5.96
C VAL A 24 -12.66 -4.63 -5.76
N LYS A 25 -13.15 -5.30 -6.81
CA LYS A 25 -13.52 -6.71 -6.75
C LYS A 25 -12.32 -7.57 -6.35
N PHE A 26 -11.18 -7.42 -7.03
CA PHE A 26 -9.96 -8.14 -6.67
C PHE A 26 -9.52 -7.86 -5.23
N ALA A 27 -9.47 -6.58 -4.83
CA ALA A 27 -9.10 -6.21 -3.46
C ALA A 27 -10.04 -6.81 -2.40
N THR A 28 -11.31 -7.03 -2.74
CA THR A 28 -12.27 -7.69 -1.86
C THR A 28 -12.05 -9.20 -1.81
N GLU A 29 -11.82 -9.84 -2.97
CA GLU A 29 -11.54 -11.28 -3.07
C GLU A 29 -10.26 -11.69 -2.33
N VAL A 30 -9.22 -10.86 -2.37
CA VAL A 30 -7.97 -11.11 -1.63
C VAL A 30 -8.00 -10.65 -0.16
N GLY A 31 -9.13 -10.13 0.31
CA GLY A 31 -9.32 -9.71 1.70
C GLY A 31 -8.65 -8.38 2.10
N LEU A 32 -8.25 -7.55 1.14
CA LEU A 32 -7.73 -6.20 1.40
C LEU A 32 -8.85 -5.17 1.66
N LEU A 33 -10.06 -5.45 1.19
CA LEU A 33 -11.27 -4.67 1.42
C LEU A 33 -12.41 -5.60 1.89
N PRO A 34 -13.34 -5.10 2.71
CA PRO A 34 -14.52 -5.86 3.10
C PRO A 34 -15.55 -5.91 1.96
N HIS A 35 -16.25 -7.04 1.85
CA HIS A 35 -17.43 -7.19 1.00
C HIS A 35 -18.68 -6.63 1.72
N PRO A 36 -19.63 -6.04 0.97
CA PRO A 36 -20.94 -5.63 1.51
C PRO A 36 -21.73 -6.73 2.23
N ASP A 37 -21.41 -8.01 1.99
CA ASP A 37 -22.12 -9.14 2.60
C ASP A 37 -21.36 -9.75 3.79
N ASP A 38 -20.14 -9.29 4.08
CA ASP A 38 -19.32 -9.82 5.17
C ASP A 38 -19.96 -9.57 6.54
N SER A 39 -19.87 -10.53 7.46
CA SER A 39 -20.34 -10.35 8.84
C SER A 39 -19.22 -10.67 9.83
N PRO A 40 -19.16 -10.00 11.00
CA PRO A 40 -20.05 -8.92 11.47
C PRO A 40 -19.76 -7.55 10.84
N LYS A 41 -20.74 -6.64 10.89
CA LYS A 41 -20.56 -5.24 10.46
C LYS A 41 -19.86 -4.42 11.56
N PRO A 42 -19.14 -3.34 11.20
CA PRO A 42 -18.45 -2.53 12.21
C PRO A 42 -19.45 -1.84 13.15
N PRO A 43 -19.10 -1.67 14.43
CA PRO A 43 -19.93 -0.95 15.38
C PRO A 43 -19.98 0.55 15.05
N CYS A 44 -21.09 1.19 15.41
CA CYS A 44 -21.28 2.62 15.25
C CYS A 44 -20.31 3.40 16.15
N PRO A 45 -19.56 4.38 15.63
CA PRO A 45 -18.59 5.14 16.42
C PRO A 45 -19.23 6.09 17.44
N GLN A 46 -20.53 6.40 17.31
CA GLN A 46 -21.24 7.30 18.22
C GLN A 46 -21.96 6.57 19.35
N CYS A 47 -22.64 5.46 19.07
CA CYS A 47 -23.49 4.77 20.04
C CYS A 47 -23.16 3.29 20.24
N GLY A 48 -22.16 2.75 19.55
CA GLY A 48 -21.72 1.35 19.66
C GLY A 48 -22.64 0.30 19.03
N ALA A 49 -23.85 0.67 18.59
CA ALA A 49 -24.80 -0.26 17.96
C ALA A 49 -24.30 -0.79 16.60
N GLU A 50 -24.87 -1.89 16.13
CA GLU A 50 -24.55 -2.45 14.81
C GLU A 50 -24.85 -1.47 13.68
N CYS A 51 -24.03 -1.52 12.63
CA CYS A 51 -24.29 -0.77 11.39
C CYS A 51 -24.88 -1.66 10.30
N LYS A 52 -25.70 -1.05 9.44
CA LYS A 52 -26.20 -1.64 8.20
C LYS A 52 -25.43 -1.09 6.99
N VAL A 53 -25.42 -1.85 5.90
CA VAL A 53 -24.83 -1.40 4.64
C VAL A 53 -25.78 -0.43 3.94
N THR A 54 -25.24 0.67 3.45
CA THR A 54 -25.95 1.66 2.63
C THR A 54 -25.19 1.84 1.32
N ARG A 55 -25.88 1.59 0.20
CA ARG A 55 -25.29 1.73 -1.14
C ARG A 55 -25.39 3.18 -1.60
N ASP A 56 -24.28 3.70 -2.09
CA ASP A 56 -24.18 5.06 -2.65
C ASP A 56 -23.05 5.07 -3.68
N LYS A 57 -23.42 5.27 -4.95
CA LYS A 57 -22.50 5.28 -6.10
C LYS A 57 -21.46 6.40 -6.02
N ASN A 58 -21.72 7.46 -5.24
CA ASN A 58 -20.79 8.56 -5.06
C ASN A 58 -19.69 8.26 -4.04
N LYS A 59 -19.79 7.15 -3.29
CA LYS A 59 -18.74 6.71 -2.38
C LYS A 59 -17.70 5.89 -3.13
N LYS A 60 -16.46 5.96 -2.64
CA LYS A 60 -15.28 5.31 -3.23
C LYS A 60 -15.47 3.82 -3.55
N LEU A 61 -16.18 3.09 -2.70
CA LEU A 61 -16.45 1.65 -2.87
C LEU A 61 -17.89 1.36 -3.28
N GLY A 62 -18.71 2.39 -3.58
CA GLY A 62 -20.12 2.24 -3.87
C GLY A 62 -21.02 1.98 -2.65
N PHE A 63 -20.44 1.89 -1.44
CA PHE A 63 -21.19 1.72 -0.19
C PHE A 63 -20.45 2.30 1.02
N PHE A 64 -21.19 2.42 2.12
CA PHE A 64 -20.71 2.75 3.45
C PHE A 64 -21.62 2.14 4.52
N TYR A 65 -21.21 2.19 5.77
CA TYR A 65 -21.99 1.68 6.89
C TYR A 65 -22.71 2.83 7.60
N THR A 66 -24.00 2.66 7.88
CA THR A 66 -24.83 3.59 8.65
C THR A 66 -25.33 2.92 9.93
N CYS A 67 -25.45 3.68 11.01
CA CYS A 67 -26.02 3.14 12.24
C CYS A 67 -27.45 2.61 12.01
N THR A 68 -27.76 1.43 12.55
CA THR A 68 -29.12 0.87 12.54
C THR A 68 -30.11 1.75 13.29
N LYS A 69 -29.65 2.44 14.34
CA LYS A 69 -30.44 3.36 15.17
C LYS A 69 -30.62 4.76 14.56
N ASN A 70 -30.27 4.95 13.28
CA ASN A 70 -30.39 6.25 12.63
C ASN A 70 -31.83 6.77 12.57
N ASN A 71 -32.80 5.88 12.41
CA ASN A 71 -34.22 6.23 12.31
C ASN A 71 -34.93 6.19 13.68
N THR A 72 -34.40 5.45 14.65
CA THR A 72 -35.03 5.27 15.97
C THR A 72 -34.52 6.26 17.01
N GLU A 73 -33.20 6.49 17.06
CA GLU A 73 -32.54 7.36 18.05
C GLU A 73 -31.85 8.56 17.38
N MET A 74 -32.14 8.83 16.09
CA MET A 74 -31.54 9.91 15.31
C MET A 74 -30.00 9.88 15.27
N CYS A 75 -29.40 8.69 15.45
CA CYS A 75 -27.95 8.54 15.43
C CYS A 75 -27.39 8.71 14.01
N THR A 76 -26.47 9.67 13.83
CA THR A 76 -25.88 10.02 12.52
C THR A 76 -24.55 9.30 12.25
N GLY A 77 -24.24 8.28 13.04
CA GLY A 77 -22.98 7.55 12.96
C GLY A 77 -22.82 6.83 11.62
N THR A 78 -21.67 7.06 10.98
CA THR A 78 -21.30 6.40 9.73
C THR A 78 -19.87 5.89 9.79
N VAL A 79 -19.62 4.78 9.10
CA VAL A 79 -18.28 4.19 8.98
C VAL A 79 -17.97 3.95 7.51
N ARG A 80 -16.78 4.36 7.07
CA ARG A 80 -16.30 4.07 5.71
C ARG A 80 -15.75 2.64 5.68
N PRO A 81 -15.96 1.87 4.61
CA PRO A 81 -15.48 0.49 4.58
C PRO A 81 -13.95 0.36 4.50
N THR A 82 -13.25 1.44 4.18
CA THR A 82 -11.77 1.48 4.20
C THR A 82 -11.19 1.64 5.62
N VAL A 83 -12.00 1.95 6.63
CA VAL A 83 -11.51 2.07 8.01
C VAL A 83 -11.07 0.69 8.51
N GLY A 84 -9.87 0.60 9.10
CA GLY A 84 -9.30 -0.68 9.53
C GLY A 84 -8.68 -1.50 8.41
N THR A 85 -8.62 -0.95 7.19
CA THR A 85 -7.96 -1.60 6.04
C THR A 85 -6.68 -0.85 5.66
N PHE A 86 -5.90 -1.48 4.78
CA PHE A 86 -4.73 -0.86 4.12
C PHE A 86 -5.06 0.47 3.42
N PHE A 87 -6.32 0.68 3.00
CA PHE A 87 -6.74 1.86 2.25
C PHE A 87 -7.30 3.00 3.13
N LYS A 88 -7.14 2.93 4.45
CA LYS A 88 -7.63 3.97 5.38
C LYS A 88 -7.02 5.33 5.01
N GLY A 89 -7.88 6.32 4.78
CA GLY A 89 -7.46 7.70 4.47
C GLY A 89 -6.93 7.91 3.04
N SER A 90 -6.86 6.87 2.21
CA SER A 90 -6.38 6.97 0.84
C SER A 90 -7.30 7.84 -0.04
N LYS A 91 -6.71 8.85 -0.68
CA LYS A 91 -7.40 9.76 -1.62
C LYS A 91 -7.30 9.32 -3.09
N ILE A 92 -6.40 8.38 -3.41
CA ILE A 92 -6.24 7.84 -4.76
C ILE A 92 -7.24 6.70 -5.00
N SER A 93 -7.45 6.31 -6.26
CA SER A 93 -8.33 5.18 -6.57
C SER A 93 -7.73 3.85 -6.07
N ILE A 94 -8.55 2.83 -5.87
CA ILE A 94 -8.09 1.49 -5.48
C ILE A 94 -7.21 0.91 -6.60
N LYS A 95 -7.57 1.14 -7.87
CA LYS A 95 -6.74 0.76 -9.01
C LYS A 95 -5.33 1.34 -8.94
N ASP A 96 -5.19 2.65 -8.66
CA ASP A 96 -3.86 3.27 -8.56
C ASP A 96 -3.08 2.72 -7.38
N ALA A 97 -3.74 2.57 -6.22
CA ALA A 97 -3.09 2.03 -5.03
C ALA A 97 -2.57 0.61 -5.27
N LEU A 98 -3.36 -0.26 -5.90
CA LEU A 98 -2.92 -1.61 -6.29
C LEU A 98 -1.79 -1.57 -7.32
N THR A 99 -1.85 -0.67 -8.31
CA THR A 99 -0.76 -0.48 -9.28
C THR A 99 0.55 -0.13 -8.56
N ILE A 100 0.50 0.78 -7.59
CA ILE A 100 1.68 1.17 -6.79
C ILE A 100 2.20 0.00 -5.97
N ILE A 101 1.31 -0.77 -5.32
CA ILE A 101 1.68 -1.98 -4.56
C ILE A 101 2.39 -2.99 -5.46
N VAL A 102 1.83 -3.30 -6.62
CA VAL A 102 2.42 -4.24 -7.57
C VAL A 102 3.77 -3.72 -8.05
N ALA A 103 3.87 -2.45 -8.46
CA ALA A 103 5.12 -1.84 -8.89
C ALA A 103 6.22 -1.90 -7.80
N PHE A 104 5.85 -1.72 -6.54
CA PHE A 104 6.75 -1.86 -5.41
C PHE A 104 7.27 -3.30 -5.26
N VAL A 105 6.39 -4.29 -5.34
CA VAL A 105 6.76 -5.72 -5.27
C VAL A 105 7.71 -6.11 -6.40
N TYR A 106 7.47 -5.59 -7.61
CA TYR A 106 8.34 -5.75 -8.78
C TYR A 106 9.61 -4.88 -8.74
N LYS A 107 9.89 -4.19 -7.63
CA LYS A 107 11.08 -3.34 -7.42
C LYS A 107 11.25 -2.25 -8.48
N MET A 108 10.14 -1.75 -9.03
CA MET A 108 10.16 -0.65 -9.98
C MET A 108 10.66 0.63 -9.31
N ARG A 109 11.49 1.41 -10.01
CA ARG A 109 11.95 2.71 -9.50
C ARG A 109 10.75 3.66 -9.39
N VAL A 110 10.73 4.45 -8.31
CA VAL A 110 9.66 5.42 -8.06
C VAL A 110 9.53 6.42 -9.22
N SER A 111 10.65 6.86 -9.79
CA SER A 111 10.68 7.76 -10.96
C SER A 111 9.93 7.18 -12.16
N ASP A 112 10.13 5.89 -12.44
CA ASP A 112 9.57 5.22 -13.60
C ASP A 112 8.07 5.06 -13.42
N LEU A 113 7.63 4.72 -12.20
CA LEU A 113 6.21 4.63 -11.85
C LEU A 113 5.51 6.00 -11.94
N ILE A 114 6.14 7.08 -11.45
CA ILE A 114 5.60 8.44 -11.58
C ILE A 114 5.36 8.78 -13.04
N GLN A 115 6.35 8.55 -13.91
CA GLN A 115 6.24 8.82 -15.33
C GLN A 115 5.14 7.97 -15.98
N HIS A 116 5.11 6.67 -15.67
CA HIS A 116 4.16 5.72 -16.26
C HIS A 116 2.71 6.04 -15.86
N LEU A 117 2.42 6.20 -14.56
CA LEU A 117 1.09 6.56 -14.07
C LEU A 117 0.64 7.92 -14.60
N THR A 118 1.54 8.90 -14.68
CA THR A 118 1.24 10.23 -15.23
C THR A 118 0.82 10.12 -16.69
N ASN A 119 1.57 9.38 -17.50
CA ASN A 119 1.28 9.22 -18.93
C ASN A 119 -0.07 8.54 -19.14
N ILE A 120 -0.33 7.43 -18.46
CA ILE A 120 -1.57 6.68 -18.67
C ILE A 120 -2.79 7.50 -18.25
N ARG A 121 -2.73 8.19 -17.11
CA ARG A 121 -3.86 9.01 -16.66
C ARG A 121 -4.12 10.19 -17.60
N LYS A 122 -3.06 10.83 -18.10
CA LYS A 122 -3.20 11.88 -19.13
C LYS A 122 -3.86 11.35 -20.39
N SER A 123 -3.44 10.19 -20.89
CA SER A 123 -4.05 9.54 -22.06
C SER A 123 -5.52 9.16 -21.83
N ALA A 124 -5.90 8.85 -20.59
CA ALA A 124 -7.28 8.56 -20.19
C ALA A 124 -8.11 9.81 -19.83
N GLY A 125 -7.56 11.03 -19.98
CA GLY A 125 -8.24 12.28 -19.60
C GLY A 125 -8.49 12.44 -18.08
N GLN A 126 -7.73 11.71 -17.26
CA GLN A 126 -7.85 11.72 -15.80
C GLN A 126 -6.83 12.65 -15.14
N LYS A 127 -7.18 13.13 -13.94
CA LYS A 127 -6.23 13.87 -13.08
C LYS A 127 -5.07 12.97 -12.68
N THR A 128 -3.84 13.47 -12.80
CA THR A 128 -2.62 12.76 -12.42
C THR A 128 -2.52 12.59 -10.91
N VAL A 129 -1.86 11.51 -10.47
CA VAL A 129 -1.46 11.36 -9.06
C VAL A 129 -0.26 12.26 -8.81
N SER A 130 -0.19 12.91 -7.65
CA SER A 130 0.97 13.73 -7.32
C SER A 130 2.20 12.84 -7.10
N PRO A 131 3.41 13.24 -7.54
CA PRO A 131 4.64 12.49 -7.28
C PRO A 131 4.85 12.22 -5.78
N GLU A 132 4.52 13.20 -4.94
CA GLU A 132 4.63 13.12 -3.48
C GLU A 132 3.75 11.99 -2.94
N THR A 133 2.52 11.86 -3.45
CA THR A 133 1.62 10.77 -3.05
C THR A 133 2.21 9.39 -3.40
N ILE A 134 2.87 9.26 -4.56
CA ILE A 134 3.50 7.99 -4.96
C ILE A 134 4.71 7.67 -4.07
N VAL A 135 5.53 8.69 -3.76
CA VAL A 135 6.67 8.57 -2.84
C VAL A 135 6.19 8.15 -1.45
N ASP A 136 5.15 8.79 -0.94
CA ASP A 136 4.56 8.48 0.37
C ASP A 136 4.05 7.04 0.42
N TYR A 137 3.40 6.57 -0.65
CA TYR A 137 2.98 5.17 -0.75
C TYR A 137 4.17 4.20 -0.72
N TYR A 138 5.27 4.51 -1.41
CA TYR A 138 6.48 3.69 -1.35
C TYR A 138 7.09 3.68 0.06
N SER A 139 7.09 4.80 0.76
CA SER A 139 7.54 4.87 2.16
C SER A 139 6.66 4.01 3.05
N TYR A 140 5.33 4.14 2.94
CA TYR A 140 4.37 3.30 3.67
C TYR A 140 4.57 1.80 3.41
N LEU A 141 4.81 1.41 2.16
CA LEU A 141 5.09 0.01 1.80
C LEU A 141 6.40 -0.51 2.39
N ARG A 142 7.43 0.35 2.51
CA ARG A 142 8.68 -0.01 3.19
C ARG A 142 8.46 -0.21 4.68
N GLU A 143 7.67 0.64 5.33
CA GLU A 143 7.31 0.47 6.75
C GLU A 143 6.58 -0.86 6.97
N VAL A 144 5.63 -1.21 6.09
CA VAL A 144 4.94 -2.50 6.15
C VAL A 144 5.91 -3.68 5.97
N ALA A 145 6.84 -3.58 5.02
CA ALA A 145 7.86 -4.60 4.80
C ALA A 145 8.83 -4.72 5.99
N GLU A 146 9.19 -3.61 6.62
CA GLU A 146 10.01 -3.56 7.83
C GLU A 146 9.32 -4.25 9.01
N VAL A 147 8.05 -3.93 9.26
CA VAL A 147 7.25 -4.60 10.30
C VAL A 147 7.16 -6.09 10.03
N TYR A 148 6.92 -6.51 8.79
CA TYR A 148 6.91 -7.93 8.46
C TYR A 148 8.29 -8.58 8.70
N SER A 149 9.37 -7.92 8.28
CA SER A 149 10.75 -8.40 8.44
C SER A 149 11.13 -8.55 9.92
N SER A 150 10.76 -7.60 10.78
CA SER A 150 11.08 -7.63 12.20
C SER A 150 10.41 -8.80 12.92
N HIS A 151 9.15 -9.10 12.58
CA HIS A 151 8.40 -10.23 13.16
C HIS A 151 8.81 -11.59 12.58
N ASN A 152 9.40 -11.63 11.39
CA ASN A 152 9.84 -12.86 10.72
C ASN A 152 11.37 -13.00 10.68
N SER A 153 12.06 -12.29 11.58
CA SER A 153 13.52 -12.33 11.65
C SER A 153 14.00 -13.72 12.05
N LYS A 154 14.84 -14.32 11.21
CA LYS A 154 15.53 -15.58 11.52
C LYS A 154 16.86 -15.25 12.18
N LEU A 155 17.26 -16.07 13.15
CA LEU A 155 18.60 -15.97 13.73
C LEU A 155 19.65 -16.19 12.62
N LEU A 156 20.53 -15.21 12.43
CA LEU A 156 21.66 -15.32 11.50
C LEU A 156 22.81 -16.08 12.18
N GLY A 157 23.53 -16.90 11.40
CA GLY A 157 24.67 -17.69 11.89
C GLY A 157 24.34 -19.12 12.35
N GLY A 158 25.31 -19.72 13.04
CA GLY A 158 25.32 -21.12 13.50
C GLY A 158 26.50 -21.92 12.92
N PRO A 159 26.78 -23.13 13.45
CA PRO A 159 27.84 -24.00 12.93
C PRO A 159 27.69 -24.24 11.43
N GLY A 160 28.81 -24.13 10.68
CA GLY A 160 28.82 -24.33 9.22
C GLY A 160 28.27 -23.17 8.39
N LYS A 161 27.85 -22.05 9.03
CA LYS A 161 27.42 -20.84 8.32
C LYS A 161 28.45 -19.72 8.44
N THR A 162 28.61 -18.96 7.36
CA THR A 162 29.43 -17.75 7.33
C THR A 162 28.50 -16.54 7.28
N ILE A 163 28.76 -15.55 8.14
CA ILE A 163 28.07 -14.25 8.10
C ILE A 163 28.96 -13.29 7.33
N GLU A 164 28.39 -12.63 6.34
CA GLU A 164 29.00 -11.53 5.60
C GLU A 164 28.38 -10.22 6.09
N LEU A 165 29.25 -9.27 6.40
CA LEU A 165 28.89 -7.91 6.78
C LEU A 165 29.26 -7.02 5.60
N ASP A 166 28.30 -6.27 5.09
CA ASP A 166 28.51 -5.26 4.05
C ASP A 166 28.29 -3.87 4.66
N GLU A 167 29.18 -2.94 4.34
CA GLU A 167 29.11 -1.55 4.80
C GLU A 167 28.86 -0.62 3.61
N THR A 168 27.70 0.02 3.60
CA THR A 168 27.37 1.03 2.60
C THR A 168 27.43 2.42 3.23
N PHE A 169 28.35 3.25 2.74
CA PHE A 169 28.50 4.65 3.14
C PHE A 169 27.56 5.53 2.30
N LEU A 170 26.54 6.09 2.94
CA LEU A 170 25.58 7.01 2.35
C LEU A 170 25.91 8.44 2.76
N ASN A 171 26.04 9.34 1.79
CA ASN A 171 26.39 10.74 2.05
C ASN A 171 25.25 11.63 1.54
N THR A 172 24.61 12.41 2.41
CA THR A 172 23.61 13.40 1.97
C THR A 172 24.13 14.82 2.20
N ARG A 173 24.08 15.67 1.17
CA ARG A 173 24.46 17.08 1.28
C ARG A 173 23.27 17.92 1.75
N LYS A 174 23.50 18.85 2.68
CA LYS A 174 22.50 19.88 3.03
C LYS A 174 22.23 20.73 1.78
N TYR A 175 21.00 20.75 1.29
CA TYR A 175 20.58 21.45 0.06
C TYR A 175 21.31 21.02 -1.24
N ASN A 176 21.86 19.81 -1.31
CA ASN A 176 22.70 19.36 -2.44
C ASN A 176 23.92 20.26 -2.73
N ARG A 177 24.32 21.13 -1.79
CA ARG A 177 25.43 22.08 -1.94
C ARG A 177 26.50 21.85 -0.86
N GLY A 178 27.72 22.32 -1.12
CA GLY A 178 28.84 22.29 -0.19
C GLY A 178 29.75 21.05 -0.29
N ARG A 179 30.83 21.07 0.49
CA ARG A 179 31.83 19.99 0.57
C ARG A 179 31.28 18.85 1.41
N THR A 180 31.34 17.62 0.90
CA THR A 180 30.99 16.43 1.69
C THR A 180 32.03 16.26 2.79
N THR A 181 31.60 16.28 4.05
CA THR A 181 32.44 16.01 5.21
C THR A 181 32.13 14.62 5.77
N THR A 182 33.08 13.99 6.44
CA THR A 182 32.93 12.65 7.06
C THR A 182 31.78 12.60 8.07
N ALA A 183 31.44 13.72 8.68
CA ALA A 183 30.30 13.84 9.60
C ALA A 183 28.92 13.73 8.92
N MET A 184 28.85 13.84 7.59
CA MET A 184 27.61 13.71 6.81
C MET A 184 27.41 12.31 6.23
N THR A 185 28.25 11.35 6.62
CA THR A 185 28.20 9.96 6.16
C THR A 185 27.39 9.12 7.14
N TYR A 186 26.27 8.60 6.67
CA TYR A 186 25.54 7.53 7.31
C TYR A 186 26.14 6.19 6.88
N VAL A 187 26.46 5.32 7.83
CA VAL A 187 26.91 3.95 7.52
C VAL A 187 25.73 3.03 7.68
N VAL A 188 25.35 2.35 6.60
CA VAL A 188 24.33 1.31 6.60
C VAL A 188 25.03 -0.04 6.59
N PHE A 189 24.74 -0.85 7.60
CA PHE A 189 25.26 -2.22 7.71
C PHE A 189 24.25 -3.21 7.15
N GLY A 190 24.66 -3.98 6.15
CA GLY A 190 23.96 -5.16 5.67
C GLY A 190 24.55 -6.41 6.28
N MET A 191 23.72 -7.37 6.66
CA MET A 191 24.16 -8.70 7.12
C MET A 191 23.52 -9.78 6.26
N TYR A 192 24.34 -10.68 5.74
CA TYR A 192 23.90 -11.83 4.94
C TYR A 192 24.51 -13.12 5.49
N CYS A 193 23.72 -14.19 5.54
CA CYS A 193 24.18 -15.49 6.04
C CYS A 193 24.17 -16.50 4.90
N ARG A 194 25.34 -17.09 4.60
CA ARG A 194 25.49 -18.15 3.60
C ARG A 194 25.92 -19.47 4.23
N THR A 195 25.41 -20.56 3.68
CA THR A 195 25.87 -21.92 3.98
C THR A 195 27.18 -22.15 3.24
N ARG A 196 28.20 -22.72 3.89
CA ARG A 196 29.36 -23.24 3.16
C ARG A 196 28.91 -24.45 2.34
N THR A 197 28.86 -24.31 1.03
CA THR A 197 28.89 -25.43 0.09
C THR A 197 30.23 -26.12 0.14
#